data_AF-A0A6P0KGL4-F1
#
_entry.id   AF-A0A6P0KGL4-F1
#
_cell.length_a   1.000
_cell.length_b   1.000
_cell.length_c   1.000
_cell.angle_alpha   90.00
_cell.angle_beta   90.00
_cell.angle_gamma   90.00
#
_symmetry.space_group_name_H-M   'P 1'
#
loop_
_entity.id
_entity.type
_entity.pdbx_description
1 polymer ?
#
loop_
_entity_poly.entity_id
_entity_poly.type
_entity_poly.pdbx_seq_one_letter_code
_entity_poly.pdbx_strand_id
1 'polypeptide(L)'
;KVCEILQTTVKQSSFNLAELRVLDLGAGNGMVGEILKGLGVCRLVGVDIIPEAKNAAERDRPGIYDEYYVADIMALAEEQMDDLASWELDCLMSVAALGFGDIPKDAFIQAFNLLRNEGWVAFNIKETFLDNSDTSGLSTTIRELIFSEYLDLYHLERYRHRLSIEGEPLYYFAIAGRKNADIPPEFIENTRE
;
A
#
# COMPACT_ATOMS: atom_id res chain seq x y z
N LYS A 1 -3.98 1.99 -12.41
CA LYS A 1 -5.31 1.73 -11.79
C LYS A 1 -5.35 2.09 -10.31
N VAL A 2 -4.49 1.55 -9.43
CA VAL A 2 -4.53 1.92 -7.99
C VAL A 2 -4.38 3.44 -7.76
N CYS A 3 -3.40 4.10 -8.38
CA CYS A 3 -3.25 5.57 -8.26
C CYS A 3 -4.45 6.36 -8.83
N GLU A 4 -5.13 5.82 -9.83
CA GLU A 4 -6.30 6.44 -10.48
C GLU A 4 -7.53 6.37 -9.55
N ILE A 5 -7.73 5.23 -8.88
CA ILE A 5 -8.82 5.12 -7.90
C ILE A 5 -8.55 5.98 -6.68
N LEU A 6 -7.30 6.03 -6.18
CA LEU A 6 -6.92 6.94 -5.09
C LEU A 6 -7.23 8.39 -5.50
N GLN A 7 -6.79 8.81 -6.69
CA GLN A 7 -7.06 10.15 -7.21
C GLN A 7 -8.56 10.45 -7.26
N THR A 8 -9.36 9.50 -7.75
CA THR A 8 -10.81 9.66 -7.88
C THR A 8 -11.48 9.78 -6.51
N THR A 9 -11.14 8.87 -5.59
CA THR A 9 -11.67 8.85 -4.23
C THR A 9 -11.33 10.13 -3.46
N VAL A 10 -10.07 10.58 -3.50
CA VAL A 10 -9.65 11.81 -2.82
C VAL A 10 -10.35 13.03 -3.41
N LYS A 11 -10.47 13.14 -4.74
CA LYS A 11 -11.17 14.24 -5.41
C LYS A 11 -12.68 14.31 -5.12
N GLN A 12 -13.29 13.18 -4.76
CA GLN A 12 -14.70 13.12 -4.36
C GLN A 12 -14.91 13.48 -2.88
N SER A 13 -13.82 13.63 -2.13
CA SER A 13 -13.82 14.09 -0.74
C SER A 13 -13.49 15.58 -0.63
N SER A 14 -13.43 16.11 0.59
CA SER A 14 -12.95 17.47 0.87
C SER A 14 -11.42 17.60 0.87
N PHE A 15 -10.68 16.50 0.71
CA PHE A 15 -9.21 16.48 0.78
C PHE A 15 -8.55 16.80 -0.55
N ASN A 16 -7.36 17.38 -0.50
CA ASN A 16 -6.55 17.70 -1.67
C ASN A 16 -5.41 16.69 -1.85
N LEU A 17 -5.27 16.15 -3.06
CA LEU A 17 -4.14 15.27 -3.41
C LEU A 17 -2.79 15.94 -3.15
N ALA A 18 -2.69 17.25 -3.35
CA ALA A 18 -1.46 18.01 -3.17
C ALA A 18 -1.01 18.15 -1.71
N GLU A 19 -1.86 17.75 -0.75
CA GLU A 19 -1.54 17.75 0.67
C GLU A 19 -1.08 16.38 1.15
N LEU A 20 -1.27 15.32 0.34
CA LEU A 20 -0.98 13.95 0.75
C LEU A 20 0.50 13.70 0.96
N ARG A 21 0.79 12.94 2.00
CA ARG A 21 2.11 12.52 2.44
C ARG A 21 2.13 11.00 2.40
N VAL A 22 2.66 10.47 1.29
CA VAL A 22 2.45 9.09 0.89
C VAL A 22 3.62 8.21 1.32
N LEU A 23 3.29 7.08 1.93
CA LEU A 23 4.16 5.92 2.10
C LEU A 23 3.88 4.94 0.96
N ASP A 24 4.87 4.69 0.12
CA ASP A 24 4.82 3.68 -0.94
C ASP A 24 5.54 2.42 -0.44
N LEU A 25 4.76 1.46 0.03
CA LEU A 25 5.23 0.19 0.59
C LEU A 25 5.47 -0.82 -0.53
N GLY A 26 6.68 -1.36 -0.60
CA GLY A 26 7.12 -2.15 -1.75
C GLY A 26 7.35 -1.26 -2.96
N ALA A 27 8.02 -0.13 -2.75
CA ALA A 27 8.21 0.94 -3.75
C ALA A 27 8.88 0.45 -5.06
N GLY A 28 9.63 -0.65 -5.01
CA GLY A 28 10.26 -1.23 -6.20
C GLY A 28 11.14 -0.21 -6.92
N ASN A 29 11.08 -0.20 -8.25
CA ASN A 29 11.82 0.74 -9.10
C ASN A 29 11.16 2.13 -9.23
N GLY A 30 10.19 2.46 -8.38
CA GLY A 30 9.58 3.78 -8.31
C GLY A 30 8.48 4.07 -9.32
N MET A 31 7.96 3.08 -10.05
CA MET A 31 6.88 3.29 -11.03
C MET A 31 5.62 3.91 -10.41
N VAL A 32 5.26 3.49 -9.20
CA VAL A 32 4.13 4.07 -8.46
C VAL A 32 4.47 5.50 -8.03
N GLY A 33 5.67 5.72 -7.50
CA GLY A 33 6.16 7.03 -7.12
C GLY A 33 6.14 8.07 -8.24
N GLU A 34 6.53 7.69 -9.46
CA GLU A 34 6.45 8.56 -10.65
C GLU A 34 5.04 9.06 -10.93
N ILE A 35 4.07 8.14 -10.85
CA ILE A 35 2.66 8.48 -11.05
C ILE A 35 2.20 9.43 -9.93
N LEU A 36 2.52 9.12 -8.66
CA LEU A 36 2.11 9.92 -7.50
C LEU A 36 2.71 11.33 -7.52
N LYS A 37 3.99 11.50 -7.86
CA LYS A 37 4.58 12.83 -8.07
C LYS A 37 3.90 13.58 -9.21
N GLY A 38 3.54 12.91 -10.30
CA GLY A 38 2.75 13.49 -11.38
C GLY A 38 1.34 13.93 -10.95
N LEU A 39 0.76 13.30 -9.92
CA LEU A 39 -0.50 13.73 -9.29
C LEU A 39 -0.33 14.93 -8.34
N GLY A 40 0.91 15.29 -8.00
CA GLY A 40 1.24 16.48 -7.22
C GLY A 40 1.27 16.28 -5.71
N VAL A 41 1.43 15.05 -5.20
CA VAL A 41 1.49 14.78 -3.75
C VAL A 41 2.58 15.58 -3.03
N CYS A 42 2.33 15.98 -1.78
CA CYS A 42 3.21 16.83 -0.98
C CYS A 42 4.52 16.14 -0.63
N ARG A 43 4.40 14.91 -0.09
CA ARG A 43 5.51 14.04 0.30
C ARG A 43 5.34 12.66 -0.26
N LEU A 44 6.45 12.03 -0.60
CA LEU A 44 6.50 10.68 -1.13
C LEU A 44 7.73 9.97 -0.58
N VAL A 45 7.48 9.01 0.31
CA VAL A 45 8.48 8.16 0.95
C VAL A 45 8.33 6.74 0.44
N GLY A 46 9.43 6.14 -0.02
CA GLY A 46 9.47 4.77 -0.49
C GLY A 46 10.06 3.85 0.57
N VAL A 47 9.49 2.66 0.73
CA VAL A 47 10.06 1.59 1.55
C VAL A 47 10.10 0.31 0.73
N ASP A 48 11.25 -0.34 0.70
CA ASP A 48 11.40 -1.67 0.13
C ASP A 48 12.43 -2.46 0.96
N ILE A 49 12.29 -3.78 1.02
CA ILE A 49 13.18 -4.61 1.84
C ILE A 49 14.50 -4.88 1.13
N ILE A 50 14.56 -4.77 -0.20
CA ILE A 50 15.75 -5.09 -0.99
C ILE A 50 16.48 -3.84 -1.52
N PRO A 51 17.83 -3.78 -1.42
CA PRO A 51 18.60 -2.65 -1.94
C PRO A 51 18.53 -2.53 -3.47
N GLU A 52 18.29 -3.63 -4.19
CA GLU A 52 18.13 -3.64 -5.65
C GLU A 52 16.94 -2.78 -6.10
N ALA A 53 15.88 -2.71 -5.31
CA ALA A 53 14.72 -1.87 -5.59
C ALA A 53 15.10 -0.39 -5.54
N LYS A 54 15.81 0.04 -4.48
CA LYS A 54 16.37 1.40 -4.38
C LYS A 54 17.30 1.73 -5.54
N ASN A 55 18.25 0.85 -5.85
CA ASN A 55 19.18 1.03 -6.97
C ASN A 55 18.44 1.15 -8.31
N ALA A 56 17.37 0.38 -8.51
CA ALA A 56 16.53 0.47 -9.69
C ALA A 56 15.73 1.77 -9.73
N ALA A 57 15.18 2.23 -8.60
CA ALA A 57 14.47 3.50 -8.50
C ALA A 57 15.40 4.68 -8.80
N GLU A 58 16.60 4.71 -8.23
CA GLU A 58 17.59 5.77 -8.48
C GLU A 58 18.06 5.80 -9.95
N ARG A 59 18.21 4.61 -10.57
CA ARG A 59 18.59 4.50 -11.99
C ARG A 59 17.46 4.92 -12.93
N ASP A 60 16.26 4.39 -12.71
CA ASP A 60 15.13 4.54 -13.63
C ASP A 60 14.40 5.88 -13.41
N ARG A 61 14.37 6.38 -12.17
CA ARG A 61 13.59 7.55 -11.70
C ARG A 61 14.36 8.36 -10.64
N PRO A 62 15.52 8.94 -10.99
CA PRO A 62 16.38 9.63 -10.03
C PRO A 62 15.62 10.76 -9.32
N GLY A 63 15.71 10.79 -7.98
CA GLY A 63 15.13 11.83 -7.14
C GLY A 63 13.60 11.81 -7.05
N ILE A 64 12.95 10.69 -7.40
CA ILE A 64 11.49 10.62 -7.39
C ILE A 64 10.89 10.57 -5.97
N TYR A 65 11.55 9.89 -5.04
CA TYR A 65 11.16 9.85 -3.64
C TYR A 65 11.88 10.96 -2.87
N ASP A 66 11.18 11.57 -1.91
CA ASP A 66 11.80 12.51 -0.98
C ASP A 66 12.77 11.77 -0.04
N GLU A 67 12.47 10.50 0.29
CA GLU A 67 13.38 9.54 0.90
C GLU A 67 13.01 8.09 0.49
N TYR A 68 14.00 7.21 0.38
CA TYR A 68 13.84 5.79 0.08
C TYR A 68 14.59 4.94 1.09
N TYR A 69 13.82 4.26 1.94
CA TYR A 69 14.35 3.33 2.94
C TYR A 69 14.48 1.92 2.37
N VAL A 70 15.69 1.36 2.52
CA VAL A 70 15.91 -0.09 2.36
C VAL A 70 15.80 -0.69 3.75
N ALA A 71 14.63 -1.20 4.10
CA ALA A 71 14.35 -1.66 5.45
C ALA A 71 13.25 -2.73 5.49
N ASP A 72 13.37 -3.64 6.45
CA ASP A 72 12.23 -4.44 6.88
C ASP A 72 11.36 -3.59 7.81
N ILE A 73 10.14 -3.29 7.37
CA ILE A 73 9.21 -2.45 8.12
C ILE A 73 8.79 -3.07 9.47
N MET A 74 8.94 -4.40 9.61
CA MET A 74 8.70 -5.12 10.86
C MET A 74 9.89 -5.05 11.84
N ALA A 75 11.05 -4.60 11.38
CA ALA A 75 12.29 -4.58 12.14
C ALA A 75 13.05 -3.24 11.96
N LEU A 76 12.32 -2.14 12.00
CA LEU A 76 12.88 -0.79 11.93
C LEU A 76 13.75 -0.51 13.17
N ALA A 77 14.95 0.04 12.95
CA ALA A 77 15.72 0.62 14.04
C ALA A 77 15.00 1.85 14.60
N GLU A 78 15.27 2.20 15.87
CA GLU A 78 14.65 3.35 16.55
C GLU A 78 14.80 4.65 15.74
N GLU A 79 15.99 4.90 15.19
CA GLU A 79 16.26 6.06 14.33
C GLU A 79 15.42 6.05 13.04
N GLN A 80 15.23 4.89 12.41
CA GLN A 80 14.42 4.78 11.19
C GLN A 80 12.93 4.97 11.50
N MET A 81 12.49 4.49 12.66
CA MET A 81 11.11 4.64 13.11
C MET A 81 10.80 6.10 13.44
N ASP A 82 11.70 6.79 14.14
CA ASP A 82 11.57 8.21 14.46
C ASP A 82 11.58 9.08 13.19
N ASP A 83 12.46 8.76 12.25
CA ASP A 83 12.55 9.45 10.97
C ASP A 83 11.29 9.22 10.12
N LEU A 84 10.82 7.98 10.00
CA LEU A 84 9.54 7.63 9.34
C LEU A 84 8.35 8.35 9.97
N ALA A 85 8.28 8.42 11.30
CA ALA A 85 7.23 9.12 12.02
C ALA A 85 7.26 10.64 11.75
N SER A 86 8.46 11.24 11.60
CA SER A 86 8.63 12.66 11.29
C SER A 86 8.04 13.06 9.93
N TRP A 87 7.83 12.09 9.03
CA TRP A 87 7.17 12.34 7.75
C TRP A 87 5.66 12.53 7.88
N GLU A 88 5.01 12.32 9.02
CA GLU A 88 3.58 12.59 9.24
C GLU A 88 2.67 12.01 8.13
N LEU A 89 2.96 10.78 7.73
CA LEU A 89 2.35 10.10 6.60
C LEU A 89 0.82 9.96 6.80
N ASP A 90 0.04 10.28 5.76
CA ASP A 90 -1.42 10.16 5.75
C ASP A 90 -1.98 9.43 4.54
N CYS A 91 -1.13 8.80 3.77
CA CYS A 91 -1.53 7.97 2.67
C CYS A 91 -0.62 6.75 2.57
N LEU A 92 -1.20 5.56 2.52
CA LEU A 92 -0.49 4.31 2.23
C LEU A 92 -0.82 3.88 0.81
N MET A 93 0.22 3.64 0.04
CA MET A 93 0.18 3.00 -1.27
C MET A 93 0.91 1.67 -1.18
N SER A 94 0.28 0.60 -1.67
CA SER A 94 0.90 -0.72 -1.75
C SER A 94 0.43 -1.43 -3.00
N VAL A 95 1.26 -1.40 -4.06
CA VAL A 95 0.89 -1.92 -5.39
C VAL A 95 1.81 -3.06 -5.80
N ALA A 96 1.21 -4.11 -6.34
CA ALA A 96 1.87 -5.31 -6.84
C ALA A 96 2.60 -6.17 -5.80
N ALA A 97 2.53 -5.80 -4.52
CA ALA A 97 3.25 -6.47 -3.45
C ALA A 97 2.38 -7.45 -2.61
N LEU A 98 1.05 -7.32 -2.66
CA LEU A 98 0.11 -8.15 -1.88
C LEU A 98 -0.39 -9.41 -2.61
N GLY A 99 0.00 -9.63 -3.87
CA GLY A 99 -0.57 -10.70 -4.71
C GLY A 99 0.28 -11.96 -4.87
N PHE A 100 1.58 -11.89 -4.55
CA PHE A 100 2.55 -12.98 -4.73
C PHE A 100 3.26 -13.39 -3.44
N GLY A 101 2.83 -12.83 -2.30
CA GLY A 101 3.49 -13.06 -1.01
C GLY A 101 4.75 -12.21 -0.81
N ASP A 102 4.97 -11.19 -1.66
CA ASP A 102 6.13 -10.30 -1.56
C ASP A 102 6.06 -9.44 -0.27
N ILE A 103 4.85 -9.07 0.16
CA ILE A 103 4.60 -8.42 1.44
C ILE A 103 3.78 -9.33 2.36
N PRO A 104 4.31 -9.70 3.54
CA PRO A 104 3.56 -10.37 4.58
C PRO A 104 2.41 -9.50 5.13
N LYS A 105 1.35 -10.14 5.63
CA LYS A 105 0.20 -9.43 6.25
C LYS A 105 0.62 -8.49 7.38
N ASP A 106 1.59 -8.92 8.20
CA ASP A 106 2.05 -8.14 9.35
C ASP A 106 2.76 -6.87 8.89
N ALA A 107 3.55 -6.95 7.81
CA ALA A 107 4.23 -5.80 7.21
C ALA A 107 3.24 -4.77 6.64
N PHE A 108 2.16 -5.24 6.01
CA PHE A 108 1.09 -4.35 5.56
C PHE A 108 0.39 -3.65 6.73
N ILE A 109 0.08 -4.39 7.80
CA ILE A 109 -0.57 -3.83 9.00
C ILE A 109 0.35 -2.84 9.71
N GLN A 110 1.65 -3.14 9.81
CA GLN A 110 2.63 -2.22 10.37
C GLN A 110 2.68 -0.92 9.56
N ALA A 111 2.73 -1.00 8.23
CA ALA A 111 2.67 0.17 7.36
C ALA A 111 1.37 0.97 7.53
N PHE A 112 0.25 0.27 7.68
CA PHE A 112 -1.07 0.88 7.92
C PHE A 112 -1.10 1.63 9.27
N ASN A 113 -0.53 1.03 10.32
CA ASN A 113 -0.48 1.61 11.65
C ASN A 113 0.54 2.77 11.77
N LEU A 114 1.55 2.84 10.89
CA LEU A 114 2.45 3.99 10.80
C LEU A 114 1.77 5.27 10.26
N LEU A 115 0.66 5.14 9.54
CA LEU A 115 -0.09 6.30 9.08
C LEU A 115 -0.77 7.01 10.26
N ARG A 116 -0.90 8.34 10.16
CA ARG A 116 -1.82 9.04 11.06
C ARG A 116 -3.25 8.49 10.94
N ASN A 117 -4.01 8.59 12.02
CA ASN A 117 -5.45 8.31 11.97
C ASN A 117 -6.13 9.15 10.91
N GLU A 118 -7.26 8.63 10.46
CA GLU A 118 -7.94 9.09 9.28
C GLU A 118 -7.18 8.79 7.98
N GLY A 119 -5.90 8.41 7.88
CA GLY A 119 -5.15 8.26 6.60
C GLY A 119 -5.83 7.57 5.38
N TRP A 120 -5.45 7.94 4.15
CA TRP A 120 -5.91 7.28 2.92
C TRP A 120 -5.14 5.98 2.70
N VAL A 121 -5.79 4.94 2.22
CA VAL A 121 -5.13 3.67 1.94
C VAL A 121 -5.58 3.19 0.57
N ALA A 122 -4.62 2.92 -0.33
CA ALA A 122 -4.90 2.38 -1.63
C ALA A 122 -3.91 1.28 -2.02
N PHE A 123 -4.46 0.15 -2.43
CA PHE A 123 -3.69 -1.07 -2.72
C PHE A 123 -4.38 -1.93 -3.76
N ASN A 124 -3.69 -2.95 -4.26
CA ASN A 124 -4.31 -4.00 -5.05
C ASN A 124 -4.16 -5.37 -4.42
N ILE A 125 -5.15 -6.22 -4.66
CA ILE A 125 -5.15 -7.62 -4.25
C ILE A 125 -5.51 -8.50 -5.43
N LYS A 126 -5.02 -9.74 -5.40
CA LYS A 126 -5.41 -10.76 -6.38
C LYS A 126 -6.91 -10.98 -6.29
N GLU A 127 -7.58 -11.23 -7.42
CA GLU A 127 -9.03 -11.47 -7.45
C GLU A 127 -9.48 -12.58 -6.49
N THR A 128 -8.67 -13.63 -6.34
CA THR A 128 -8.98 -14.77 -5.46
C THR A 128 -9.04 -14.39 -3.98
N PHE A 129 -8.49 -13.24 -3.56
CA PHE A 129 -8.49 -12.88 -2.14
C PHE A 129 -9.89 -12.59 -1.62
N LEU A 130 -10.84 -12.20 -2.48
CA LEU A 130 -12.23 -12.01 -2.07
C LEU A 130 -13.07 -13.29 -2.19
N ASP A 131 -12.48 -14.39 -2.65
CA ASP A 131 -13.11 -15.71 -2.64
C ASP A 131 -12.84 -16.41 -1.31
N ASN A 132 -13.89 -16.98 -0.72
CA ASN A 132 -13.79 -17.78 0.51
C ASN A 132 -12.96 -19.06 0.31
N SER A 133 -12.70 -19.47 -0.93
CA SER A 133 -11.82 -20.60 -1.24
C SER A 133 -10.32 -20.31 -1.01
N ASP A 134 -9.91 -19.04 -1.00
CA ASP A 134 -8.54 -18.64 -0.69
C ASP A 134 -8.40 -18.43 0.83
N THR A 135 -7.76 -19.38 1.51
CA THR A 135 -7.59 -19.34 2.97
C THR A 135 -6.22 -18.85 3.40
N SER A 136 -5.42 -18.24 2.49
CA SER A 136 -4.12 -17.71 2.86
C SER A 136 -4.24 -16.60 3.93
N GLY A 137 -3.29 -16.54 4.86
CA GLY A 137 -3.35 -15.58 5.98
C GLY A 137 -3.53 -14.13 5.52
N LEU A 138 -2.90 -13.73 4.40
CA LEU A 138 -3.08 -12.40 3.83
C LEU A 138 -4.48 -12.19 3.24
N SER A 139 -5.04 -13.18 2.52
CA SER A 139 -6.39 -13.03 1.93
C SER A 139 -7.46 -12.93 3.01
N THR A 140 -7.39 -13.75 4.06
CA THR A 140 -8.28 -13.68 5.21
C THR A 140 -8.18 -12.33 5.92
N THR A 141 -6.95 -11.86 6.18
CA THR A 141 -6.71 -10.55 6.81
C THR A 141 -7.29 -9.39 6.00
N ILE A 142 -7.07 -9.38 4.69
CA ILE A 142 -7.59 -8.33 3.83
C ILE A 142 -9.13 -8.37 3.77
N ARG A 143 -9.74 -9.57 3.66
CA ARG A 143 -11.21 -9.68 3.71
C ARG A 143 -11.75 -9.12 5.00
N GLU A 144 -11.22 -9.54 6.14
CA GLU A 144 -11.65 -9.03 7.44
C GLU A 144 -11.44 -7.51 7.53
N LEU A 145 -10.31 -6.99 7.04
CA LEU A 145 -10.01 -5.55 7.09
C LEU A 145 -11.03 -4.74 6.30
N ILE A 146 -11.35 -5.18 5.08
CA ILE A 146 -12.34 -4.52 4.20
C ILE A 146 -13.74 -4.46 4.86
N PHE A 147 -14.08 -5.43 5.71
CA PHE A 147 -15.36 -5.47 6.43
C PHE A 147 -15.29 -4.98 7.88
N SER A 148 -14.14 -4.47 8.31
CA SER A 148 -13.91 -4.00 9.69
C SER A 148 -14.19 -2.52 9.84
N GLU A 149 -14.24 -2.05 11.08
CA GLU A 149 -14.31 -0.63 11.42
C GLU A 149 -13.02 0.15 11.16
N TYR A 150 -11.90 -0.55 10.90
CA TYR A 150 -10.58 0.08 10.71
C TYR A 150 -10.40 0.71 9.33
N LEU A 151 -11.14 0.25 8.32
CA LEU A 151 -11.03 0.74 6.95
C LEU A 151 -12.42 0.98 6.34
N ASP A 152 -12.78 2.25 6.15
CA ASP A 152 -13.94 2.61 5.36
C ASP A 152 -13.61 2.44 3.87
N LEU A 153 -14.30 1.50 3.21
CA LEU A 153 -14.12 1.23 1.79
C LEU A 153 -14.86 2.28 0.95
N TYR A 154 -14.12 3.07 0.15
CA TYR A 154 -14.69 4.08 -0.73
C TYR A 154 -14.79 3.59 -2.19
N HIS A 155 -13.80 2.83 -2.64
CA HIS A 155 -13.76 2.34 -4.02
C HIS A 155 -13.17 0.94 -4.09
N LEU A 156 -13.81 0.07 -4.86
CA LEU A 156 -13.34 -1.28 -5.16
C LEU A 156 -13.63 -1.57 -6.63
N GLU A 157 -12.57 -1.83 -7.40
CA GLU A 157 -12.68 -2.03 -8.85
C GLU A 157 -11.84 -3.21 -9.32
N ARG A 158 -12.50 -4.14 -10.02
CA ARG A 158 -11.82 -5.24 -10.70
C ARG A 158 -11.17 -4.75 -11.99
N TYR A 159 -9.90 -5.08 -12.19
CA TYR A 159 -9.16 -4.72 -13.41
C TYR A 159 -8.21 -5.84 -13.86
N ARG A 160 -7.85 -5.83 -15.14
CA ARG A 160 -6.80 -6.70 -15.68
C ARG A 160 -5.44 -6.14 -15.27
N HIS A 161 -4.72 -6.86 -14.43
CA HIS A 161 -3.39 -6.48 -13.96
C HIS A 161 -2.33 -6.68 -15.05
N ARG A 162 -2.28 -7.88 -15.63
CA ARG A 162 -1.37 -8.25 -16.73
C ARG A 162 -1.89 -9.47 -17.47
N LEU A 163 -1.18 -9.89 -18.52
CA LEU A 163 -1.34 -11.21 -19.13
C LEU A 163 -0.32 -12.18 -18.53
N SER A 164 -0.67 -13.46 -18.45
CA SER A 164 0.26 -14.55 -18.17
C SER A 164 1.23 -14.77 -19.35
N ILE A 165 2.19 -15.68 -19.18
CA ILE A 165 3.10 -16.07 -20.28
C ILE A 165 2.31 -16.76 -21.40
N GLU A 166 1.23 -17.49 -21.07
CA GLU A 166 0.32 -18.09 -22.06
C GLU A 166 -0.67 -17.09 -22.68
N GLY A 167 -0.65 -15.82 -22.27
CA GLY A 167 -1.56 -14.79 -22.76
C GLY A 167 -2.90 -14.72 -22.02
N GLU A 168 -3.07 -15.47 -20.93
CA GLU A 168 -4.31 -15.46 -20.15
C GLU A 168 -4.40 -14.23 -19.23
N PRO A 169 -5.56 -13.58 -19.12
CA PRO A 169 -5.70 -12.38 -18.30
C PRO A 169 -5.64 -12.70 -16.80
N LEU A 170 -4.76 -11.98 -16.07
CA LEU A 170 -4.70 -12.00 -14.62
C LEU A 170 -5.43 -10.78 -14.05
N TYR A 171 -6.47 -11.03 -13.24
CA TYR A 171 -7.32 -10.00 -12.65
C TYR A 171 -7.01 -9.74 -11.18
N TYR A 172 -7.11 -8.47 -10.81
CA TYR A 172 -6.89 -7.94 -9.46
C TYR A 172 -8.05 -6.99 -9.11
N PHE A 173 -8.26 -6.78 -7.82
CA PHE A 173 -9.04 -5.65 -7.33
C PHE A 173 -8.10 -4.51 -6.95
N ALA A 174 -8.42 -3.30 -7.38
CA ALA A 174 -7.87 -2.08 -6.84
C ALA A 174 -8.83 -1.56 -5.77
N ILE A 175 -8.31 -1.23 -4.60
CA ILE A 175 -9.05 -0.79 -3.43
C ILE A 175 -8.54 0.58 -2.99
N ALA A 176 -9.46 1.48 -2.65
CA ALA A 176 -9.17 2.74 -1.98
C ALA A 176 -10.15 2.94 -0.83
N GLY A 177 -9.64 3.34 0.33
CA GLY A 177 -10.42 3.57 1.53
C GLY A 177 -9.74 4.52 2.50
N ARG A 178 -10.42 4.78 3.62
CA ARG A 178 -9.97 5.68 4.68
C ARG A 178 -9.74 4.86 5.96
N LYS A 179 -8.53 4.93 6.51
CA LYS A 179 -8.17 4.35 7.80
C LYS A 179 -8.92 5.11 8.89
N ASN A 180 -9.59 4.42 9.80
CA ASN A 180 -10.26 5.06 10.94
C ASN A 180 -9.44 5.00 12.23
N ALA A 181 -8.83 3.84 12.49
CA ALA A 181 -8.03 3.58 13.68
C ALA A 181 -6.93 2.57 13.37
N ASP A 182 -5.95 2.45 14.25
CA ASP A 182 -4.94 1.40 14.19
C ASP A 182 -5.57 0.02 14.31
N ILE A 183 -5.05 -0.93 13.54
CA ILE A 183 -5.43 -2.34 13.61
C ILE A 183 -4.74 -2.95 14.83
N PRO A 184 -5.47 -3.49 15.83
CA PRO A 184 -4.87 -4.04 17.02
C PRO A 184 -4.20 -5.40 16.74
N PRO A 185 -3.23 -5.82 17.57
CA PRO A 185 -2.56 -7.11 17.41
C PRO A 185 -3.52 -8.31 17.38
N GLU A 186 -4.63 -8.26 18.12
CA GLU A 186 -5.61 -9.37 18.17
C GLU A 186 -6.28 -9.64 16.81
N PHE A 187 -6.41 -8.60 15.97
CA PHE A 187 -6.92 -8.72 14.61
C PHE A 187 -6.02 -9.63 13.74
N ILE A 188 -4.72 -9.60 14.01
CA ILE A 188 -3.71 -10.39 13.31
C ILE A 188 -3.74 -11.86 13.78
N GLU A 189 -4.08 -12.09 15.04
CA GLU A 189 -4.09 -13.43 15.65
C GLU A 189 -5.33 -14.25 15.26
N ASN A 190 -6.49 -13.62 15.09
CA ASN A 190 -7.72 -14.29 14.64
C ASN A 190 -7.66 -14.80 13.19
N THR A 191 -6.66 -14.35 12.41
CA THR A 191 -6.44 -14.72 11.00
C THR A 191 -5.25 -15.67 10.80
N ARG A 192 -4.84 -16.39 11.85
CA ARG A 192 -3.81 -17.43 11.78
C ARG A 192 -4.43 -18.79 11.47
N GLU A 193 -4.39 -19.21 10.20
CA GLU A 193 -4.17 -20.61 9.77
C GLU A 193 -3.35 -20.64 8.47
#